data_AF-A0A2S9G166-F1
#
_entry.id   AF-A0A2S9G166-F1
#
_cell.length_a   1.000
_cell.length_b   1.000
_cell.length_c   1.000
_cell.angle_alpha   90.00
_cell.angle_beta   90.00
_cell.angle_gamma   90.00
#
_symmetry.space_group_name_H-M   'P 1'
#
loop_
_entity.id
_entity.type
_entity.pdbx_description
1 polymer ?
#
loop_
_entity_poly.entity_id
_entity_poly.type
_entity_poly.pdbx_seq_one_letter_code
_entity_poly.pdbx_strand_id
1 'polypeptide(L)' 'DLCGIDRIIFGSDWPHPEGLSDPINLVDDLASNGLDEEGIRKGMGGNLIDLFKVENKIVHKPDVPAMTFA' A
#
# COMPACT_ATOMS: atom_id res chain seq x y z
N ASP A 1 -6.46 8.09 -15.64
CA ASP A 1 -7.79 8.24 -16.30
C ASP A 1 -8.42 6.93 -16.74
N LEU A 2 -7.78 6.11 -17.59
CA LEU A 2 -8.40 4.89 -18.14
C LEU A 2 -8.99 3.93 -17.08
N CYS A 3 -8.22 3.57 -16.04
CA CYS A 3 -8.68 2.65 -15.00
C CYS A 3 -9.41 3.35 -13.84
N GLY A 4 -9.15 4.65 -13.65
CA GLY A 4 -9.51 5.41 -12.45
C GLY A 4 -8.67 5.03 -11.22
N ILE A 5 -8.52 5.96 -10.28
CA ILE A 5 -7.67 5.78 -9.09
C ILE A 5 -8.16 4.64 -8.19
N ASP A 6 -9.46 4.34 -8.16
CA ASP A 6 -10.04 3.30 -7.31
C ASP A 6 -9.70 1.87 -7.76
N ARG A 7 -9.03 1.70 -8.90
CA ARG A 7 -8.63 0.39 -9.46
C ARG A 7 -7.12 0.16 -9.48
N ILE A 8 -6.34 1.07 -8.89
CA ILE A 8 -4.88 0.99 -8.86
C ILE A 8 -4.42 0.50 -7.48
N ILE A 9 -3.49 -0.44 -7.44
CA ILE A 9 -2.89 -0.96 -6.21
C ILE A 9 -1.38 -0.95 -6.39
N PHE A 10 -0.65 -0.49 -5.38
CA PHE A 10 0.80 -0.53 -5.35
C PHE A 10 1.34 -1.92 -4.95
N GLY A 11 2.35 -2.39 -5.68
CA GLY A 11 3.22 -3.50 -5.30
C GLY A 11 4.65 -3.16 -5.69
N SER A 12 5.58 -3.23 -4.75
CA SER A 12 6.98 -2.82 -4.97
C SER A 12 7.82 -3.86 -5.69
N ASP A 13 7.35 -5.11 -5.71
CA ASP A 13 8.09 -6.27 -6.19
C ASP A 13 9.42 -6.55 -5.43
N TRP A 14 9.59 -5.96 -4.25
CA TRP A 14 10.75 -6.24 -3.40
C TRP A 14 10.66 -7.67 -2.83
N PRO A 15 11.76 -8.47 -2.80
CA PRO A 15 13.17 -8.11 -3.04
C PRO A 15 13.71 -8.41 -4.45
N HIS A 16 12.86 -8.47 -5.49
CA HIS A 16 13.36 -8.72 -6.83
C HIS A 16 14.29 -7.58 -7.31
N PRO A 17 15.31 -7.89 -8.16
CA PRO A 17 16.28 -6.89 -8.63
C PRO A 17 15.67 -5.69 -9.36
N GLU A 18 14.52 -5.87 -10.01
CA GLU A 18 13.73 -4.84 -10.69
C GLU A 18 12.80 -4.06 -9.75
N GLY A 19 12.58 -4.58 -8.54
CA GLY A 19 11.68 -4.00 -7.56
C GLY A 19 12.24 -2.74 -6.92
N LEU A 20 11.35 -1.99 -6.26
CA LEU A 20 11.74 -0.82 -5.48
C LEU A 20 12.40 -1.26 -4.17
N SER A 21 13.69 -0.93 -4.03
CA SER A 21 14.50 -1.23 -2.84
C SER A 21 13.93 -0.62 -1.55
N ASP A 22 13.29 0.54 -1.68
CA ASP A 22 12.59 1.22 -0.60
C ASP A 22 11.16 1.56 -1.07
N PRO A 23 10.19 0.66 -0.78
CA PRO A 23 8.83 0.79 -1.28
C PRO A 23 8.10 2.07 -0.88
N ILE A 24 8.46 2.68 0.26
CA ILE A 24 7.68 3.81 0.79
C ILE A 24 7.98 5.12 0.05
N ASN A 25 9.13 5.22 -0.61
CA ASN A 25 9.53 6.41 -1.37
C ASN A 25 8.59 6.72 -2.55
N LEU A 26 7.79 5.75 -3.01
CA LEU A 26 6.78 6.01 -4.05
C LEU A 26 5.75 7.07 -3.63
N VAL A 27 5.50 7.25 -2.33
CA VAL A 27 4.58 8.27 -1.82
C VAL A 27 5.01 9.68 -2.26
N ASP A 28 6.30 10.00 -2.11
CA ASP A 28 6.85 11.30 -2.46
C ASP A 28 6.87 11.52 -3.98
N ASP A 29 7.15 10.46 -4.74
CA ASP A 29 7.09 10.48 -6.20
C ASP A 29 5.66 10.75 -6.70
N LEU A 30 4.65 10.09 -6.14
CA LEU A 30 3.24 10.29 -6.51
C LEU A 30 2.77 11.71 -6.19
N ALA A 31 3.12 12.24 -5.02
CA ALA A 31 2.81 13.61 -4.64
C ALA A 31 3.48 14.62 -5.58
N SER A 32 4.76 14.40 -5.91
CA SER A 32 5.52 15.25 -6.83
C SER A 32 4.95 15.23 -8.25
N ASN A 33 4.28 14.16 -8.65
CA ASN A 33 3.58 14.02 -9.93
C ASN A 33 2.11 14.49 -9.89
N GLY A 34 1.68 15.13 -8.80
CA GLY A 34 0.38 15.81 -8.72
C GLY A 34 -0.79 14.92 -8.27
N LEU A 35 -0.52 13.72 -7.73
CA LEU A 35 -1.55 12.94 -7.07
C LEU A 35 -1.82 13.53 -5.68
N ASP A 36 -3.10 13.67 -5.33
CA ASP A 36 -3.50 14.17 -4.01
C ASP A 36 -3.38 13.10 -2.92
N GLU A 37 -3.46 13.54 -1.67
CA GLU A 37 -3.32 12.65 -0.50
C GLU A 37 -4.38 11.54 -0.49
N GLU A 38 -5.61 11.83 -0.94
CA GLU A 38 -6.67 10.82 -1.04
C GLU A 38 -6.32 9.74 -2.07
N GLY A 39 -5.84 10.14 -3.25
CA GLY A 39 -5.42 9.23 -4.31
C GLY A 39 -4.24 8.35 -3.89
N ILE A 40 -3.24 8.94 -3.20
CA ILE A 40 -2.12 8.20 -2.63
C ILE A 40 -2.63 7.17 -1.62
N ARG A 41 -3.49 7.57 -0.68
CA ARG A 41 -4.06 6.65 0.33
C ARG A 41 -4.85 5.49 -0.30
N LYS A 42 -5.56 5.75 -1.39
CA LYS A 42 -6.27 4.71 -2.17
C LYS A 42 -5.28 3.73 -2.79
N GLY A 43 -4.30 4.22 -3.55
CA GLY A 43 -3.34 3.38 -4.27
C GLY A 43 -2.40 2.57 -3.36
N MET A 44 -1.97 3.18 -2.25
CA MET A 44 -1.01 2.57 -1.32
C MET A 44 -1.61 1.53 -0.35
N GLY A 45 -2.94 1.33 -0.37
CA GLY A 45 -3.55 0.27 0.43
C GLY A 45 -5.06 0.32 0.55
N GLY A 46 -5.68 1.49 0.42
CA GLY A 46 -7.14 1.64 0.52
C GLY A 46 -7.91 0.76 -0.48
N ASN A 47 -7.44 0.69 -1.73
CA ASN A 47 -8.07 -0.13 -2.77
C ASN A 47 -7.87 -1.63 -2.53
N LEU A 48 -6.76 -2.03 -1.91
CA LEU A 48 -6.51 -3.43 -1.56
C LEU A 48 -7.44 -3.90 -0.44
N ILE A 49 -7.66 -3.04 0.56
CA ILE A 49 -8.63 -3.27 1.65
C ILE A 49 -10.04 -3.43 1.08
N ASP A 50 -10.45 -2.53 0.17
CA ASP A 50 -11.75 -2.63 -0.48
C ASP A 50 -11.86 -3.89 -1.36
N LEU A 51 -10.80 -4.26 -2.09
CA LEU A 51 -10.78 -5.48 -2.90
C LEU A 51 -11.00 -6.73 -2.04
N PHE A 52 -10.32 -6.84 -0.90
CA PHE A 52 -10.48 -7.97 0.01
C PHE A 52 -11.74 -7.92 0.87
N LYS A 53 -12.49 -6.81 0.82
CA LYS A 53 -13.71 -6.59 1.62
C LYS A 53 -13.47 -6.79 3.12
N VAL A 54 -12.33 -6.30 3.60
CA VAL A 54 -11.96 -6.35 5.02
C VAL A 54 -12.16 -4.99 5.67
N GLU A 55 -12.47 -4.99 6.97
CA GLU A 55 -12.58 -3.75 7.73
C GLU A 55 -11.19 -3.10 7.87
N ASN A 56 -11.09 -1.81 7.54
CA ASN A 56 -9.91 -1.01 7.83
C ASN A 56 -9.85 -0.66 9.32
N LYS A 57 -9.48 -1.63 10.14
CA LYS A 57 -9.32 -1.46 11.58
C LYS A 57 -7.99 -2.03 12.04
N ILE A 58 -7.41 -1.38 13.04
CA ILE A 58 -6.23 -1.90 13.73
C ILE A 58 -6.68 -3.11 14.55
N VAL A 59 -6.26 -4.31 14.14
CA VAL A 59 -6.48 -5.54 14.89
C VAL A 59 -5.19 -5.88 15.63
N HIS A 60 -4.87 -5.12 16.68
CA HIS A 60 -3.83 -5.54 17.62
C HIS A 60 -4.44 -6.49 18.64
N LYS A 61 -3.92 -7.72 18.70
CA LYS A 61 -4.16 -8.67 19.78
C LYS A 61 -2.92 -8.66 20.69
N PRO A 62 -2.94 -7.96 21.83
CA PRO A 62 -1.77 -7.84 22.71
C PRO A 62 -1.30 -9.17 23.29
N ASP A 63 -2.14 -10.21 23.22
CA ASP A 63 -1.88 -11.59 23.63
C ASP A 63 -1.24 -12.46 22.53
N VAL A 64 -1.13 -11.97 21.29
CA VAL A 64 -0.47 -12.71 20.20
C VAL A 64 1.04 -12.41 20.22
N PRO A 65 1.90 -13.44 20.40
CA PRO A 65 3.35 -13.27 20.34
C PRO A 65 3.79 -12.68 19.00
N ALA A 66 4.81 -11.82 19.00
CA ALA A 66 5.41 -11.32 17.78
C ALA A 66 5.92 -12.50 16.93
N MET A 67 5.63 -12.48 15.63
CA MET A 67 6.13 -13.50 14.71
C MET A 67 7.65 -13.33 14.60
N THR A 68 8.41 -14.25 15.20
CA THR A 68 9.88 -14.26 15.10
C THR A 68 10.29 -15.15 13.94
N PHE A 69 11.01 -14.58 12.98
CA PHE A 69 11.70 -15.36 11.94
C PHE A 69 13.06 -15.79 12.47
N ALA A 70 13.41 -17.06 12.26
CA ALA A 70 14.72 -17.63 12.59
C ALA A 70 15.75 -17.31 11.50
#